data_AF-A0A7D9LVQ4-F1
#
_entry.id   AF-A0A7D9LVQ4-F1
#
_cell.length_a   1.000
_cell.length_b   1.000
_cell.length_c   1.000
_cell.angle_alpha   90.00
_cell.angle_beta   90.00
_cell.angle_gamma   90.00
#
_symmetry.space_group_name_H-M   'P 1'
#
loop_
_entity.id
_entity.type
_entity.pdbx_description
1 polymer ?
#
loop_
_entity_poly.entity_id
_entity_poly.type
_entity_poly.pdbx_seq_one_letter_code
_entity_poly.pdbx_strand_id
1 'polypeptide(L)'
;MPKESNQPKSDSRALRRLDPYNGSPREREENPERSSRHSSGEKARSRPSQSPSRSETRSRSRSPSEPPQWARELLKNQEEYRKELKRLQSEIERDRASMSTRDWRVSQHVFKYVGNKKQYELNNSIADKIQVALTTTDEQQRTAALNEGKRLLNERNKHILLAEKFGWDTVECYAAEPLAADADDAERIRKAVKESKRIRDEKKKGIRTLHYI
;
A
#
# COMPACT_ATOMS: atom_id res chain seq x y z
N MET A 1 51.93 22.41 34.90
CA MET A 1 51.37 23.35 33.89
C MET A 1 50.71 22.54 32.78
N PRO A 2 49.38 22.32 32.82
CA PRO A 2 48.67 21.65 31.74
C PRO A 2 48.25 22.68 30.67
N LYS A 3 48.39 22.32 29.39
CA LYS A 3 47.93 23.13 28.25
C LYS A 3 46.47 22.79 27.95
N GLU A 4 45.66 23.83 27.87
CA GLU A 4 44.21 23.79 27.64
C GLU A 4 43.85 23.18 26.27
N SER A 5 42.91 22.26 26.29
CA SER A 5 42.23 21.71 25.11
C SER A 5 41.09 22.62 24.68
N ASN A 6 41.23 23.31 23.55
CA ASN A 6 40.11 23.98 22.89
C ASN A 6 39.36 22.99 21.99
N GLN A 7 38.22 22.48 22.46
CA GLN A 7 37.22 21.86 21.60
C GLN A 7 36.36 22.95 20.93
N PRO A 8 36.20 22.97 19.60
CA PRO A 8 35.08 23.69 19.01
C PRO A 8 33.82 22.83 19.14
N LYS A 9 32.83 23.34 19.88
CA LYS A 9 31.45 22.84 19.88
C LYS A 9 30.87 23.02 18.48
N SER A 10 30.93 21.98 17.65
CA SER A 10 30.17 21.96 16.41
C SER A 10 28.72 21.59 16.73
N ASP A 11 27.92 22.60 17.07
CA ASP A 11 26.46 22.49 17.02
C ASP A 11 26.06 22.20 15.58
N SER A 12 25.88 20.91 15.29
CA SER A 12 25.47 20.44 13.97
C SER A 12 24.07 20.95 13.67
N ARG A 13 24.01 21.83 12.67
CA ARG A 13 22.80 22.36 11.99
C ARG A 13 21.79 21.27 11.57
N ALA A 14 22.21 20.01 11.59
CA ALA A 14 21.40 18.82 11.33
C ALA A 14 20.37 18.52 12.44
N LEU A 15 20.65 18.83 13.71
CA LEU A 15 19.73 18.53 14.82
C LEU A 15 18.54 19.48 14.91
N ARG A 16 18.68 20.73 14.45
CA ARG A 16 17.57 21.72 14.47
C ARG A 16 16.49 21.50 13.40
N ARG A 17 16.63 20.51 12.52
CA ARG A 17 15.66 20.24 11.45
C ARG A 17 14.61 19.19 11.80
N LEU A 18 14.72 18.55 12.97
CA LEU A 18 13.83 17.46 13.36
C LEU A 18 12.78 17.83 14.43
N ASP A 19 12.83 19.03 14.99
CA ASP A 19 12.00 19.38 16.16
C ASP A 19 10.56 19.90 15.92
N PRO A 20 10.09 20.37 14.74
CA PRO A 20 8.72 20.91 14.69
C PRO A 20 7.61 19.92 14.30
N TYR A 21 7.89 18.62 14.09
CA TYR A 21 6.90 17.72 13.46
C TYR A 21 6.22 16.68 14.36
N ASN A 22 6.35 16.77 15.69
CA ASN A 22 5.64 15.88 16.64
C ASN A 22 4.43 16.53 17.35
N GLY A 23 3.88 17.62 16.82
CA GLY A 23 2.65 18.22 17.35
C GLY A 23 1.38 17.63 16.70
N SER A 24 0.75 16.64 17.34
CA SER A 24 -0.60 16.18 16.97
C SER A 24 -1.65 17.29 17.15
N PRO A 25 -2.54 17.54 16.17
CA PRO A 25 -3.77 18.26 16.42
C PRO A 25 -4.76 17.39 17.20
N ARG A 26 -5.23 17.97 18.31
CA ARG A 26 -6.16 17.44 19.29
C ARG A 26 -7.51 17.01 18.70
N GLU A 27 -8.06 16.04 19.42
CA GLU A 27 -9.44 15.55 19.50
C GLU A 27 -10.52 16.58 19.17
N ARG A 28 -11.54 16.11 18.45
CA ARG A 28 -12.91 16.58 18.62
C ARG A 28 -13.83 15.37 18.69
N GLU A 29 -14.03 14.89 19.91
CA GLU A 29 -15.25 14.19 20.31
C GLU A 29 -16.44 15.14 20.11
N GLU A 30 -17.57 14.64 19.60
CA GLU A 30 -18.88 14.81 20.23
C GLU A 30 -19.72 13.57 19.91
N ASN A 31 -20.18 12.92 20.99
CA ASN A 31 -21.14 11.83 21.03
C ASN A 31 -22.46 12.39 21.63
N PRO A 32 -23.43 11.55 22.00
CA PRO A 32 -24.74 11.33 21.38
C PRO A 32 -25.89 12.05 22.10
N GLU A 33 -27.13 11.90 21.62
CA GLU A 33 -28.25 11.38 22.43
C GLU A 33 -29.64 11.55 21.77
N ARG A 34 -30.50 10.53 22.01
CA ARG A 34 -31.96 10.60 22.24
C ARG A 34 -32.85 11.02 21.06
N SER A 35 -34.12 10.61 20.95
CA SER A 35 -35.04 9.71 21.65
C SER A 35 -36.40 9.98 21.01
N SER A 36 -37.26 8.96 20.90
CA SER A 36 -38.73 9.09 21.03
C SER A 36 -39.46 9.83 19.88
N ARG A 37 -40.70 9.55 19.48
CA ARG A 37 -41.76 8.57 19.73
C ARG A 37 -42.84 8.90 18.67
N HIS A 38 -43.62 7.88 18.31
CA HIS A 38 -45.07 7.92 18.02
C HIS A 38 -45.64 8.99 17.08
N SER A 39 -46.32 8.55 16.01
CA SER A 39 -47.73 8.94 15.84
C SER A 39 -48.50 8.10 14.82
N SER A 40 -49.70 7.80 15.28
CA SER A 40 -50.84 7.08 14.74
C SER A 40 -51.65 7.87 13.70
N GLY A 41 -52.47 7.14 12.93
CA GLY A 41 -53.58 7.67 12.11
C GLY A 41 -54.10 6.59 11.16
N GLU A 42 -55.02 5.73 11.62
CA GLU A 42 -56.46 5.77 11.30
C GLU A 42 -56.83 5.89 9.81
N LYS A 43 -57.52 4.88 9.25
CA LYS A 43 -58.98 4.98 8.98
C LYS A 43 -59.58 3.69 8.42
N ALA A 44 -60.80 3.45 8.90
CA ALA A 44 -61.65 2.29 8.71
C ALA A 44 -62.30 2.19 7.32
N ARG A 45 -62.77 0.97 7.00
CA ARG A 45 -64.10 0.75 6.39
C ARG A 45 -64.61 -0.66 6.68
N SER A 46 -65.77 -0.72 7.35
CA SER A 46 -66.66 -1.87 7.53
C SER A 46 -67.28 -2.26 6.17
N ARG A 47 -67.74 -3.50 5.92
CA ARG A 47 -68.98 -4.14 6.44
C ARG A 47 -69.15 -5.54 5.74
N PRO A 48 -70.20 -6.37 5.98
CA PRO A 48 -70.05 -7.64 6.69
C PRO A 48 -70.64 -8.88 5.99
N SER A 49 -70.61 -9.99 6.74
CA SER A 49 -71.60 -11.09 6.81
C SER A 49 -71.36 -12.32 5.92
N GLN A 50 -71.07 -13.46 6.55
CA GLN A 50 -72.04 -14.52 6.89
C GLN A 50 -71.28 -15.82 7.17
N SER A 51 -71.45 -16.36 8.37
CA SER A 51 -71.13 -17.76 8.69
C SER A 51 -72.20 -18.67 8.09
N PRO A 52 -71.90 -19.97 7.90
CA PRO A 52 -72.31 -20.87 8.95
C PRO A 52 -71.31 -21.98 9.28
N SER A 53 -71.39 -22.36 10.55
CA SER A 53 -70.82 -23.53 11.21
C SER A 53 -70.80 -24.81 10.39
N ARG A 54 -69.71 -25.58 10.49
CA ARG A 54 -69.84 -27.01 10.78
C ARG A 54 -68.55 -27.66 11.30
N SER A 55 -68.75 -28.40 12.38
CA SER A 55 -68.06 -29.61 12.85
C SER A 55 -66.61 -29.50 13.29
N GLU A 56 -66.47 -29.53 14.62
CA GLU A 56 -65.38 -30.15 15.36
C GLU A 56 -65.00 -31.52 14.77
N THR A 57 -63.72 -31.68 14.45
CA THR A 57 -63.04 -32.95 14.53
C THR A 57 -61.72 -32.77 15.28
N ARG A 58 -61.72 -33.25 16.52
CA ARG A 58 -60.63 -33.99 17.17
C ARG A 58 -59.20 -33.57 16.83
N SER A 59 -58.60 -32.88 17.80
CA SER A 59 -57.30 -33.21 18.39
C SER A 59 -56.28 -33.94 17.52
N ARG A 60 -55.27 -33.19 17.09
CA ARG A 60 -53.87 -33.57 17.31
C ARG A 60 -53.04 -32.31 17.36
N SER A 61 -52.73 -31.85 18.57
CA SER A 61 -51.62 -30.97 18.85
C SER A 61 -50.35 -31.67 18.36
N ARG A 62 -50.02 -31.50 17.08
CA ARG A 62 -48.67 -31.79 16.59
C ARG A 62 -47.79 -30.71 17.19
N SER A 63 -47.08 -31.05 18.25
CA SER A 63 -45.85 -30.34 18.62
C SER A 63 -45.06 -30.10 17.33
N PRO A 64 -44.46 -28.92 17.11
CA PRO A 64 -43.66 -28.67 15.92
C PRO A 64 -42.62 -29.79 15.83
N SER A 65 -42.75 -30.67 14.83
CA SER A 65 -41.82 -31.77 14.68
C SER A 65 -40.46 -31.15 14.44
N GLU A 66 -39.56 -31.38 15.39
CA GLU A 66 -38.21 -30.85 15.36
C GLU A 66 -37.58 -31.20 13.99
N PRO A 67 -37.04 -30.22 13.25
CA PRO A 67 -36.60 -30.45 11.88
C PRO A 67 -35.58 -31.60 11.84
N PRO A 68 -35.60 -32.44 10.79
CA PRO A 68 -34.65 -33.54 10.64
C PRO A 68 -33.21 -33.05 10.81
N GLN A 69 -32.32 -33.88 11.37
CA GLN A 69 -30.94 -33.49 11.66
C GLN A 69 -30.22 -32.90 10.44
N TRP A 70 -30.41 -33.48 9.25
CA TRP A 70 -29.84 -32.95 8.00
C TRP A 70 -30.30 -31.53 7.68
N ALA A 71 -31.54 -31.16 8.02
CA ALA A 71 -32.07 -29.83 7.75
C ALA A 71 -31.47 -28.77 8.69
N ARG A 72 -31.17 -29.15 9.94
CA ARG A 72 -30.45 -28.31 10.89
C ARG A 72 -28.98 -28.15 10.48
N GLU A 73 -28.34 -29.25 10.09
CA GLU A 73 -26.97 -29.25 9.58
C GLU A 73 -26.84 -28.37 8.33
N LEU A 74 -27.79 -28.48 7.40
CA LEU A 74 -27.83 -27.66 6.19
C LEU A 74 -27.99 -26.17 6.51
N LEU A 75 -28.85 -25.82 7.48
CA LEU A 75 -29.04 -24.45 7.91
C LEU A 75 -27.77 -23.88 8.57
N LYS A 76 -27.13 -24.67 9.44
CA LYS A 76 -25.86 -24.33 10.08
C LYS A 76 -24.76 -24.09 9.04
N ASN A 77 -24.61 -24.98 8.07
CA ASN A 77 -23.67 -24.82 6.96
C ASN A 77 -23.97 -23.57 6.13
N GLN A 78 -25.25 -23.27 5.89
CA GLN A 78 -25.65 -22.05 5.17
C GLN A 78 -25.24 -20.78 5.94
N GLU A 79 -25.38 -20.76 7.26
CA GLU A 79 -24.91 -19.64 8.09
C GLU A 79 -23.39 -19.51 8.08
N GLU A 80 -22.66 -20.62 8.14
CA GLU A 80 -21.20 -20.64 8.05
C GLU A 80 -20.71 -20.10 6.70
N TYR A 81 -21.26 -20.58 5.58
CA TYR A 81 -20.93 -20.06 4.26
C TYR A 81 -21.27 -18.58 4.11
N ARG A 82 -22.38 -18.11 4.68
CA ARG A 82 -22.72 -16.68 4.68
C ARG A 82 -21.71 -15.84 5.46
N LYS A 83 -21.20 -16.35 6.58
CA LYS A 83 -20.15 -15.68 7.36
C LYS A 83 -18.84 -15.62 6.58
N GLU A 84 -18.45 -16.74 5.96
CA GLU A 84 -17.21 -16.81 5.18
C GLU A 84 -17.28 -15.90 3.94
N LEU A 85 -18.42 -15.86 3.25
CA LEU A 85 -18.64 -14.94 2.13
C LEU A 85 -18.52 -13.48 2.57
N LYS A 86 -19.12 -13.09 3.70
CA LYS A 86 -18.99 -11.73 4.23
C LYS A 86 -17.55 -11.39 4.61
N ARG A 87 -16.82 -12.35 5.18
CA ARG A 87 -15.40 -12.20 5.52
C ARG A 87 -14.57 -11.96 4.27
N LEU A 88 -14.68 -12.83 3.27
CA LEU A 88 -13.96 -12.71 2.00
C LEU A 88 -14.31 -11.41 1.27
N GLN A 89 -15.58 -11.01 1.27
CA GLN A 89 -16.01 -9.75 0.66
C GLN A 89 -15.37 -8.52 1.34
N SER A 90 -15.31 -8.53 2.67
CA SER A 90 -14.65 -7.48 3.46
C SER A 90 -13.13 -7.46 3.30
N GLU A 91 -12.53 -8.60 2.94
CA GLU A 91 -11.10 -8.74 2.65
C GLU A 91 -10.78 -8.16 1.26
N ILE A 92 -11.57 -8.53 0.24
CA ILE A 92 -11.48 -7.96 -1.11
C ILE A 92 -11.66 -6.44 -1.10
N GLU A 93 -12.61 -5.92 -0.34
CA GLU A 93 -12.83 -4.46 -0.24
C GLU A 93 -11.68 -3.74 0.46
N ARG A 94 -11.07 -4.35 1.49
CA ARG A 94 -9.86 -3.81 2.14
C ARG A 94 -8.68 -3.77 1.18
N ASP A 95 -8.45 -4.85 0.44
CA ASP A 95 -7.36 -4.92 -0.53
C ASP A 95 -7.56 -3.90 -1.66
N ARG A 96 -8.78 -3.77 -2.17
CA ARG A 96 -9.13 -2.77 -3.20
C ARG A 96 -8.91 -1.33 -2.70
N ALA A 97 -9.31 -1.03 -1.46
CA ALA A 97 -9.11 0.29 -0.87
C ALA A 97 -7.62 0.60 -0.62
N SER A 98 -6.84 -0.39 -0.16
CA SER A 98 -5.39 -0.30 0.02
C SER A 98 -4.67 -0.01 -1.31
N MET A 99 -5.01 -0.76 -2.37
CA MET A 99 -4.43 -0.56 -3.70
C MET A 99 -4.78 0.82 -4.27
N SER A 100 -6.05 1.22 -4.22
CA SER A 100 -6.51 2.52 -4.75
C SER A 100 -5.88 3.71 -4.03
N THR A 101 -5.70 3.64 -2.70
CA THR A 101 -5.08 4.71 -1.93
C THR A 101 -3.58 4.83 -2.16
N ARG A 102 -2.87 3.70 -2.35
CA ARG A 102 -1.44 3.69 -2.69
C ARG A 102 -1.22 4.31 -4.07
N ASP A 103 -2.03 3.92 -5.06
CA ASP A 103 -1.93 4.40 -6.45
C ASP A 103 -2.24 5.90 -6.58
N TRP A 104 -3.23 6.39 -5.82
CA TRP A 104 -3.54 7.82 -5.73
C TRP A 104 -2.40 8.65 -5.11
N ARG A 105 -1.83 8.20 -3.98
CA ARG A 105 -0.74 8.92 -3.30
C ARG A 105 0.52 9.02 -4.16
N VAL A 106 0.83 7.96 -4.91
CA VAL A 106 1.93 7.95 -5.89
C VAL A 106 1.65 8.95 -7.01
N SER A 107 0.43 8.93 -7.55
CA SER A 107 0.01 9.80 -8.67
C SER A 107 0.01 11.29 -8.31
N GLN A 108 -0.22 11.64 -7.03
CA GLN A 108 -0.21 13.03 -6.57
C GLN A 108 1.20 13.56 -6.23
N HIS A 109 2.19 12.70 -5.99
CA HIS A 109 3.50 13.15 -5.55
C HIS A 109 4.41 13.51 -6.73
N VAL A 110 4.74 14.79 -6.86
CA VAL A 110 5.81 15.25 -7.77
C VAL A 110 7.16 15.12 -7.08
N PHE A 111 8.04 14.29 -7.63
CA PHE A 111 9.40 14.15 -7.13
C PHE A 111 10.27 15.32 -7.60
N LYS A 112 10.87 16.04 -6.65
CA LYS A 112 11.85 17.11 -6.95
C LYS A 112 13.09 16.59 -7.70
N TYR A 113 13.49 15.35 -7.42
CA TYR A 113 14.68 14.73 -7.98
C TYR A 113 14.32 13.44 -8.71
N VAL A 114 14.73 13.32 -9.98
CA VAL A 114 14.47 12.15 -10.83
C VAL A 114 15.06 10.87 -10.23
N GLY A 115 16.25 10.95 -9.62
CA GLY A 115 16.87 9.83 -8.91
C GLY A 115 15.97 9.28 -7.78
N ASN A 116 15.37 10.16 -6.98
CA ASN A 116 14.47 9.75 -5.90
C ASN A 116 13.19 9.09 -6.42
N LYS A 117 12.65 9.59 -7.55
CA LYS A 117 11.51 8.96 -8.23
C LYS A 117 11.83 7.52 -8.60
N LYS A 118 12.97 7.30 -9.28
CA LYS A 118 13.44 5.97 -9.69
C LYS A 118 13.63 5.04 -8.50
N GLN A 119 14.19 5.51 -7.40
CA GLN A 119 14.35 4.72 -6.17
C GLN A 119 13.01 4.35 -5.52
N TYR A 120 12.04 5.27 -5.56
CA TYR A 120 10.70 5.02 -5.05
C TYR A 120 9.96 3.96 -5.88
N GLU A 121 10.03 4.06 -7.20
CA GLU A 121 9.46 3.06 -8.13
C GLU A 121 10.09 1.68 -7.89
N LEU A 122 11.41 1.61 -7.74
CA LEU A 122 12.11 0.36 -7.41
C LEU A 122 11.68 -0.22 -6.06
N ASN A 123 11.51 0.63 -5.03
CA ASN A 123 10.99 0.19 -3.72
C ASN A 123 9.58 -0.40 -3.84
N ASN A 124 8.72 0.18 -4.68
CA ASN A 124 7.39 -0.37 -4.94
C ASN A 124 7.49 -1.74 -5.61
N SER A 125 8.36 -1.90 -6.61
CA SER A 125 8.58 -3.21 -7.23
C SER A 125 9.09 -4.25 -6.23
N ILE A 126 9.95 -3.89 -5.29
CA ILE A 126 10.40 -4.79 -4.21
C ILE A 126 9.22 -5.20 -3.32
N ALA A 127 8.40 -4.23 -2.90
CA ALA A 127 7.21 -4.50 -2.09
C ALA A 127 6.23 -5.44 -2.81
N ASP A 128 6.06 -5.28 -4.11
CA ASP A 128 5.19 -6.15 -4.91
C ASP A 128 5.74 -7.58 -4.98
N LYS A 129 7.06 -7.76 -5.10
CA LYS A 129 7.69 -9.11 -5.01
C LYS A 129 7.51 -9.74 -3.63
N ILE A 130 7.60 -8.96 -2.55
CA ILE A 130 7.33 -9.43 -1.19
C ILE A 130 5.85 -9.84 -1.08
N GLN A 131 4.92 -9.03 -1.59
CA GLN A 131 3.50 -9.35 -1.55
C GLN A 131 3.19 -10.65 -2.30
N VAL A 132 3.76 -10.84 -3.50
CA VAL A 132 3.64 -12.10 -4.25
C VAL A 132 4.14 -13.27 -3.40
N ALA A 133 5.31 -13.14 -2.77
CA ALA A 133 5.85 -14.19 -1.90
C ALA A 133 4.96 -14.52 -0.70
N LEU A 134 4.25 -13.52 -0.14
CA LEU A 134 3.31 -13.71 0.98
C LEU A 134 2.01 -14.40 0.55
N THR A 135 1.51 -14.12 -0.65
CA THR A 135 0.24 -14.67 -1.14
C THR A 135 0.38 -16.03 -1.81
N THR A 136 1.57 -16.37 -2.30
CA THR A 136 1.79 -17.59 -3.06
C THR A 136 2.00 -18.80 -2.14
N THR A 137 1.18 -19.84 -2.34
CA THR A 137 1.29 -21.12 -1.63
C THR A 137 2.44 -21.98 -2.17
N ASP A 138 2.69 -21.91 -3.48
CA ASP A 138 3.76 -22.63 -4.16
C ASP A 138 5.16 -22.18 -3.68
N GLU A 139 5.97 -23.14 -3.24
CA GLU A 139 7.28 -22.87 -2.65
C GLU A 139 8.31 -22.36 -3.67
N GLN A 140 8.28 -22.87 -4.90
CA GLN A 140 9.21 -22.49 -5.95
C GLN A 140 8.96 -21.04 -6.38
N GLN A 141 7.70 -20.68 -6.61
CA GLN A 141 7.29 -19.33 -6.95
C GLN A 141 7.55 -18.35 -5.81
N ARG A 142 7.28 -18.74 -4.55
CA ARG A 142 7.61 -17.93 -3.37
C ARG A 142 9.12 -17.65 -3.30
N THR A 143 9.94 -18.68 -3.49
CA THR A 143 11.40 -18.55 -3.47
C THR A 143 11.90 -17.69 -4.63
N ALA A 144 11.35 -17.86 -5.84
CA ALA A 144 11.68 -17.04 -6.99
C ALA A 144 11.33 -15.56 -6.76
N ALA A 145 10.16 -15.27 -6.18
CA ALA A 145 9.74 -13.91 -5.85
C ALA A 145 10.67 -13.26 -4.80
N LEU A 146 11.06 -13.99 -3.76
CA LEU A 146 12.02 -13.51 -2.76
C LEU A 146 13.41 -13.26 -3.35
N ASN A 147 13.90 -14.16 -4.20
CA ASN A 147 15.19 -14.00 -4.87
C ASN A 147 15.19 -12.78 -5.81
N GLU A 148 14.10 -12.56 -6.53
CA GLU A 148 13.97 -11.37 -7.37
C GLU A 148 13.90 -10.08 -6.54
N GLY A 149 13.16 -10.09 -5.42
CA GLY A 149 13.15 -8.98 -4.46
C GLY A 149 14.56 -8.68 -3.90
N LYS A 150 15.33 -9.71 -3.56
CA LYS A 150 16.73 -9.58 -3.12
C LYS A 150 17.62 -9.01 -4.23
N ARG A 151 17.44 -9.44 -5.48
CA ARG A 151 18.18 -8.92 -6.64
C ARG A 151 17.93 -7.42 -6.82
N LEU A 152 16.67 -7.00 -6.80
CA LEU A 152 16.27 -5.59 -6.89
C LEU A 152 16.85 -4.74 -5.75
N LEU A 153 16.87 -5.27 -4.52
CA LEU A 153 17.47 -4.57 -3.37
C LEU A 153 18.98 -4.38 -3.53
N ASN A 154 19.69 -5.40 -4.03
CA ASN A 154 21.13 -5.29 -4.30
C ASN A 154 21.42 -4.26 -5.39
N GLU A 155 20.62 -4.27 -6.46
CA GLU A 155 20.68 -3.28 -7.55
C GLU A 155 20.45 -1.86 -7.02
N ARG A 156 19.46 -1.67 -6.15
CA ARG A 156 19.19 -0.42 -5.44
C ARG A 156 20.42 0.11 -4.71
N ASN A 157 21.01 -0.74 -3.87
CA ASN A 157 22.14 -0.36 -3.02
C ASN A 157 23.36 0.00 -3.87
N LYS A 158 23.58 -0.71 -4.99
CA LYS A 158 24.62 -0.33 -5.96
C LYS A 158 24.35 1.06 -6.54
N HIS A 159 23.13 1.35 -6.98
CA HIS A 159 22.78 2.66 -7.53
C HIS A 159 22.97 3.79 -6.52
N ILE A 160 22.59 3.58 -5.25
CA ILE A 160 22.80 4.57 -4.19
C ILE A 160 24.29 4.86 -3.97
N LEU A 161 25.13 3.81 -3.86
CA LEU A 161 26.57 3.98 -3.68
C LEU A 161 27.23 4.67 -4.90
N LEU A 162 26.78 4.33 -6.11
CA LEU A 162 27.28 4.94 -7.34
C LEU A 162 26.86 6.42 -7.42
N ALA A 163 25.61 6.74 -7.06
CA ALA A 163 25.13 8.12 -6.99
C ALA A 163 25.85 8.94 -5.94
N GLU A 164 26.13 8.38 -4.76
CA GLU A 164 26.88 9.04 -3.69
C GLU A 164 28.29 9.43 -4.17
N LYS A 165 28.96 8.52 -4.88
CA LYS A 165 30.35 8.75 -5.32
C LYS A 165 30.46 9.62 -6.58
N PHE A 166 29.53 9.48 -7.53
CA PHE A 166 29.68 10.08 -8.87
C PHE A 166 28.47 10.88 -9.36
N GLY A 167 27.35 10.86 -8.64
CA GLY A 167 26.10 11.55 -9.00
C GLY A 167 25.11 10.66 -9.77
N TRP A 168 23.85 11.11 -9.78
CA TRP A 168 22.72 10.36 -10.37
C TRP A 168 22.78 10.19 -11.89
N ASP A 169 23.38 11.13 -12.61
CA ASP A 169 23.65 11.02 -14.05
C ASP A 169 24.60 9.87 -14.40
N THR A 170 25.54 9.53 -13.51
CA THR A 170 26.39 8.34 -13.68
C THR A 170 25.56 7.07 -13.56
N VAL A 171 24.59 7.03 -12.64
CA VAL A 171 23.64 5.91 -12.52
C VAL A 171 22.81 5.78 -13.80
N GLU A 172 22.39 6.89 -14.40
CA GLU A 172 21.65 6.86 -15.67
C GLU A 172 22.49 6.27 -16.80
N CYS A 173 23.75 6.69 -16.94
CA CYS A 173 24.66 6.12 -17.94
C CYS A 173 24.92 4.63 -17.68
N TYR A 174 25.07 4.24 -16.41
CA TYR A 174 25.26 2.84 -16.02
C TYR A 174 24.05 1.98 -16.39
N ALA A 175 22.84 2.43 -16.08
CA ALA A 175 21.60 1.71 -16.37
C ALA A 175 21.22 1.71 -17.87
N ALA A 176 21.64 2.72 -18.62
CA ALA A 176 21.34 2.86 -20.04
C ALA A 176 22.10 1.88 -20.94
N GLU A 177 23.20 1.26 -20.48
CA GLU A 177 23.89 0.20 -21.23
C GLU A 177 23.13 -1.13 -21.11
N PRO A 178 22.36 -1.57 -22.13
CA PRO A 178 21.50 -2.75 -22.02
C PRO A 178 22.27 -4.05 -22.34
N LEU A 179 23.50 -3.95 -22.84
CA LEU A 179 24.19 -4.99 -23.61
C LEU A 179 25.71 -5.03 -23.34
N ALA A 180 26.09 -5.02 -22.08
CA ALA A 180 27.38 -5.56 -21.68
C ALA A 180 27.11 -6.91 -21.01
N ALA A 181 26.71 -7.92 -21.79
CA ALA A 181 26.50 -9.28 -21.28
C ALA A 181 27.82 -9.94 -20.83
N ASP A 182 28.94 -9.32 -21.18
CA ASP A 182 30.31 -9.82 -21.10
C ASP A 182 31.32 -8.80 -20.52
N ALA A 183 30.94 -7.53 -20.30
CA ALA A 183 31.84 -6.57 -19.65
C ALA A 183 31.77 -6.68 -18.12
N ASP A 184 32.94 -6.73 -17.48
CA ASP A 184 33.07 -6.68 -16.03
C ASP A 184 32.44 -5.41 -15.44
N ASP A 185 31.84 -5.54 -14.25
CA ASP A 185 31.09 -4.46 -13.61
C ASP A 185 31.97 -3.22 -13.34
N ALA A 186 33.26 -3.41 -13.05
CA ALA A 186 34.19 -2.30 -12.85
C ALA A 186 34.48 -1.55 -14.15
N GLU A 187 34.47 -2.24 -15.30
CA GLU A 187 34.59 -1.60 -16.62
C GLU A 187 33.33 -0.81 -16.94
N ARG A 188 32.14 -1.38 -16.69
CA ARG A 188 30.85 -0.70 -16.88
C ARG A 188 30.76 0.58 -16.06
N ILE A 189 31.19 0.55 -14.79
CA ILE A 189 31.25 1.74 -13.94
C ILE A 189 32.22 2.78 -14.51
N ARG A 190 33.41 2.37 -14.97
CA ARG A 190 34.40 3.29 -15.56
C ARG A 190 33.85 3.99 -16.81
N LYS A 191 33.18 3.25 -17.69
CA LYS A 191 32.51 3.79 -18.88
C LYS A 191 31.41 4.79 -18.51
N ALA A 192 30.52 4.41 -17.59
CA ALA A 192 29.45 5.28 -17.12
C ALA A 192 29.96 6.59 -16.52
N VAL A 193 31.05 6.54 -15.74
CA VAL A 193 31.69 7.74 -15.17
C VAL A 193 32.31 8.63 -16.25
N LYS A 194 32.94 8.04 -17.27
CA LYS A 194 33.52 8.80 -18.38
C LYS A 194 32.42 9.48 -19.20
N GLU A 195 31.35 8.76 -19.48
CA GLU A 195 30.22 9.26 -20.27
C GLU A 195 29.46 10.37 -19.53
N SER A 196 29.17 10.18 -18.24
CA SER A 196 28.48 11.21 -17.44
C SER A 196 29.28 12.51 -17.36
N LYS A 197 30.61 12.42 -17.22
CA LYS A 197 31.51 13.59 -17.28
C LYS A 197 31.43 14.30 -18.64
N ARG A 198 31.47 13.55 -19.75
CA ARG A 198 31.34 14.12 -21.10
C ARG A 198 30.03 14.89 -21.26
N ILE A 199 28.91 14.29 -20.87
CA ILE A 199 27.59 14.92 -20.91
C ILE A 199 27.54 16.21 -20.07
N ARG A 200 28.12 16.20 -18.86
CA ARG A 200 28.20 17.41 -18.01
C ARG A 200 29.01 18.52 -18.66
N ASP A 201 30.13 18.19 -19.28
CA ASP A 201 31.02 19.18 -19.88
C ASP A 201 30.45 19.76 -21.18
N GLU A 202 29.75 18.96 -21.98
CA GLU A 202 28.98 19.42 -23.14
C GLU A 202 27.87 20.38 -22.74
N LYS A 203 27.10 20.06 -21.69
CA LYS A 203 26.07 20.96 -21.14
C LYS A 203 26.66 22.29 -20.68
N LYS A 204 27.81 22.27 -19.99
CA LYS A 204 28.49 23.51 -19.57
C LYS A 204 28.95 24.35 -20.77
N LYS A 205 29.45 23.73 -21.84
CA LYS A 205 29.87 24.44 -23.05
C LYS A 205 28.66 25.09 -23.75
N GLY A 206 27.56 24.36 -23.92
CA GLY A 206 26.34 24.89 -24.53
C GLY A 206 25.74 26.08 -23.75
N ILE A 207 25.75 26.00 -22.41
CA ILE A 207 25.29 27.11 -21.57
C ILE A 207 26.20 28.34 -21.70
N ARG A 208 27.53 28.14 -21.76
CA ARG A 208 28.46 29.26 -21.98
C ARG A 208 28.21 29.91 -23.33
N THR A 209 28.04 29.14 -24.41
CA THR A 209 27.76 29.69 -25.73
C THR A 209 26.47 30.51 -25.76
N LEU A 210 25.42 30.09 -25.05
CA LEU A 210 24.15 30.84 -24.94
C LEU A 210 24.25 32.11 -24.08
N HIS A 211 25.25 32.24 -23.21
CA HIS A 211 25.45 33.45 -22.39
C HIS A 211 26.22 34.56 -23.14
N TYR A 212 26.83 34.23 -24.28
CA TYR A 212 27.58 35.16 -25.14
C TYR A 212 26.81 35.59 -26.40
N ILE A 213 25.52 35.23 -26.50
CA ILE A 213 24.59 35.65 -27.56
C ILE A 213 23.52 36.52 -26.90
#